data_AF-L7U509-F1
#
_entry.id   AF-L7U509-F1
#
_cell.length_a   1.000
_cell.length_b   1.000
_cell.length_c   1.000
_cell.angle_alpha   90.00
_cell.angle_beta   90.00
_cell.angle_gamma   90.00
#
_symmetry.space_group_name_H-M   'P 1'
#
loop_
_entity.id
_entity.type
_entity.pdbx_description
1 polymer ?
#
loop_
_entity_poly.entity_id
_entity_poly.type
_entity_poly.pdbx_seq_one_letter_code
_entity_poly.pdbx_strand_id
1 'polypeptide(L)'
;MEPPLSRQVEARADVLVQATLEALHQDPFWEAREGAERARLQGAEDVRAHVRHLVQSLDAHQPSIMESYVHSLRALRISRGLSTLHLDTHFLRLGAALEAQGFGPGTEPQEHLRVAREALHYPSGLARRLQDDAPELSHAATARLRFYLTPEDLPRLEEELRLQLSYLADALDEGRPEVMADHVRWYVGFWPRRGFGLLAFTTVLGMLKAVLASRHPQARLLLATAGVSWEETRS
;
A
#
# COMPACT_ATOMS: atom_id res chain seq x y z
N MET A 1 -2.50 -23.93 32.96
CA MET A 1 -3.44 -23.08 32.20
C MET A 1 -2.66 -22.50 31.05
N GLU A 2 -3.21 -22.57 29.84
CA GLU A 2 -2.59 -21.94 28.67
C GLU A 2 -2.63 -20.42 28.83
N PRO A 3 -1.55 -19.68 28.49
CA PRO A 3 -1.57 -18.22 28.55
C PRO A 3 -2.65 -17.64 27.62
N PRO A 4 -3.25 -16.48 27.96
CA PRO A 4 -4.17 -15.78 27.08
C PRO A 4 -3.59 -15.56 25.69
N LEU A 5 -4.44 -15.59 24.66
CA LEU A 5 -4.00 -15.50 23.26
C LEU A 5 -3.21 -14.23 22.96
N SER A 6 -3.61 -13.10 23.54
CA SER A 6 -2.89 -11.83 23.50
C SER A 6 -1.44 -11.95 24.00
N ARG A 7 -1.21 -12.67 25.12
CA ARG A 7 0.12 -12.96 25.65
C ARG A 7 0.91 -13.90 24.76
N GLN A 8 0.25 -14.84 24.08
CA GLN A 8 0.92 -15.70 23.10
C GLN A 8 1.41 -14.90 21.88
N VAL A 9 0.62 -13.95 21.40
CA VAL A 9 0.99 -13.04 20.31
C VAL A 9 2.09 -12.06 20.77
N GLU A 10 1.93 -11.46 21.96
CA GLU A 10 2.91 -10.55 22.55
C GLU A 10 4.28 -11.21 22.74
N ALA A 11 4.32 -12.46 23.22
CA ALA A 11 5.55 -13.23 23.39
C ALA A 11 6.31 -13.49 22.06
N ARG A 12 5.64 -13.36 20.92
CA ARG A 12 6.20 -13.54 19.57
C ARG A 12 6.43 -12.21 18.84
N ALA A 13 6.22 -11.07 19.50
CA ALA A 13 6.22 -9.76 18.87
C ALA A 13 7.49 -9.48 18.05
N ASP A 14 8.68 -9.77 18.58
CA ASP A 14 9.93 -9.52 17.86
C ASP A 14 10.08 -10.40 16.62
N VAL A 15 9.64 -11.67 16.67
CA VAL A 15 9.65 -12.58 15.52
C VAL A 15 8.67 -12.09 14.45
N LEU A 16 7.47 -11.66 14.85
CA LEU A 16 6.46 -11.11 13.94
C LEU A 16 6.97 -9.82 13.28
N VAL A 17 7.59 -8.92 14.05
CA VAL A 17 8.18 -7.68 13.55
C VAL A 17 9.27 -7.98 12.52
N GLN A 18 10.22 -8.86 12.86
CA GLN A 18 11.32 -9.21 11.96
C GLN A 18 10.82 -9.84 10.66
N ALA A 19 9.94 -10.84 10.73
CA ALA A 19 9.40 -11.52 9.56
C ALA A 19 8.61 -10.57 8.64
N THR A 20 7.83 -9.67 9.23
CA THR A 20 7.08 -8.66 8.48
C THR A 20 8.03 -7.70 7.74
N LEU A 21 9.06 -7.19 8.43
CA LEU A 21 10.03 -6.27 7.83
C LEU A 21 10.89 -6.92 6.75
N GLU A 22 11.33 -8.15 6.97
CA GLU A 22 12.10 -8.89 5.98
C GLU A 22 11.31 -9.04 4.68
N ALA A 23 10.02 -9.37 4.78
CA ALA A 23 9.15 -9.45 3.61
C ALA A 23 8.91 -8.09 2.94
N LEU A 24 8.78 -7.00 3.70
CA LEU A 24 8.61 -5.66 3.14
C LEU A 24 9.87 -5.18 2.42
N HIS A 25 11.05 -5.36 3.01
CA HIS A 25 12.32 -4.90 2.45
C HIS A 25 12.78 -5.65 1.18
N GLN A 26 12.03 -6.67 0.74
CA GLN A 26 12.20 -7.24 -0.61
C GLN A 26 11.80 -6.25 -1.71
N ASP A 27 10.92 -5.29 -1.41
CA ASP A 27 10.58 -4.21 -2.33
C ASP A 27 11.57 -3.03 -2.16
N PRO A 28 12.30 -2.62 -3.22
CA PRO A 28 13.24 -1.49 -3.16
C PRO A 28 12.59 -0.14 -2.84
N PHE A 29 11.26 -0.05 -2.88
CA PHE A 29 10.49 1.13 -2.50
C PHE A 29 10.77 1.56 -1.06
N TRP A 30 10.76 0.63 -0.11
CA TRP A 30 10.85 0.97 1.30
C TRP A 30 12.20 1.60 1.66
N GLU A 31 13.28 1.02 1.16
CA GLU A 31 14.62 1.58 1.33
C GLU A 31 14.73 2.96 0.65
N ALA A 32 14.20 3.10 -0.56
CA ALA A 32 14.26 4.37 -1.28
C ALA A 32 13.40 5.47 -0.64
N ARG A 33 12.25 5.11 -0.07
CA ARG A 33 11.26 6.06 0.47
C ARG A 33 11.65 6.56 1.85
N GLU A 34 12.09 5.66 2.73
CA GLU A 34 12.37 5.99 4.12
C GLU A 34 13.88 6.20 4.37
N GLY A 35 14.74 5.68 3.49
CA GLY A 35 16.20 5.63 3.66
C GLY A 35 16.62 4.38 4.44
N ALA A 36 17.75 3.76 4.07
CA ALA A 36 18.16 2.44 4.58
C ALA A 36 18.21 2.33 6.11
N GLU A 37 18.72 3.36 6.80
CA GLU A 37 18.84 3.35 8.26
C GLU A 37 17.49 3.59 8.95
N ARG A 38 16.67 4.48 8.39
CA ARG A 38 15.34 4.81 8.93
C ARG A 38 14.34 3.69 8.67
N ALA A 39 14.36 3.07 7.50
CA ALA A 39 13.53 1.92 7.16
C ALA A 39 13.74 0.77 8.16
N ARG A 40 14.99 0.54 8.60
CA ARG A 40 15.31 -0.48 9.61
C ARG A 40 14.84 -0.10 11.02
N LEU A 41 15.15 1.11 11.50
CA LEU A 41 14.85 1.50 12.88
C LEU A 41 13.38 1.91 13.07
N GLN A 42 12.87 2.78 12.19
CA GLN A 42 11.51 3.30 12.25
C GLN A 42 10.50 2.26 11.76
N GLY A 43 10.84 1.48 10.74
CA GLY A 43 9.97 0.39 10.27
C GLY A 43 9.69 -0.63 11.36
N ALA A 44 10.68 -0.94 12.21
CA ALA A 44 10.49 -1.84 13.36
C ALA A 44 9.50 -1.28 14.38
N GLU A 45 9.59 0.02 14.71
CA GLU A 45 8.64 0.66 15.61
C GLU A 45 7.22 0.70 15.03
N ASP A 46 7.12 0.91 13.72
CA ASP A 46 5.85 0.93 13.03
C ASP A 46 5.16 -0.44 13.05
N VAL A 47 5.87 -1.52 12.74
CA VAL A 47 5.32 -2.89 12.83
C VAL A 47 5.06 -3.28 14.28
N ARG A 48 5.94 -2.89 15.22
CA ARG A 48 5.72 -3.11 16.65
C ARG A 48 4.44 -2.40 17.13
N ALA A 49 4.13 -1.23 16.59
CA ALA A 49 2.87 -0.54 16.87
C ALA A 49 1.65 -1.33 16.34
N HIS A 50 1.73 -1.96 15.16
CA HIS A 50 0.67 -2.84 14.66
C HIS A 50 0.45 -4.03 15.61
N VAL A 51 1.53 -4.69 16.03
CA VAL A 51 1.44 -5.83 16.97
C VAL A 51 0.86 -5.40 18.31
N ARG A 52 1.26 -4.24 18.86
CA ARG A 52 0.70 -3.73 20.11
C ARG A 52 -0.81 -3.50 20.02
N HIS A 53 -1.31 -2.90 18.94
CA HIS A 53 -2.76 -2.71 18.76
C HIS A 53 -3.49 -4.03 18.56
N LEU A 54 -2.87 -5.00 17.88
CA LEU A 54 -3.42 -6.35 17.77
C LEU A 54 -3.56 -6.99 19.16
N VAL A 55 -2.51 -6.95 19.98
CA VAL A 55 -2.54 -7.47 21.36
C VAL A 55 -3.63 -6.78 22.19
N GLN A 56 -3.75 -5.45 22.12
CA GLN A 56 -4.81 -4.70 22.80
C GLN A 56 -6.21 -5.12 22.34
N SER A 57 -6.39 -5.31 21.02
CA SER A 57 -7.67 -5.76 20.47
C SER A 57 -8.03 -7.17 20.95
N LEU A 58 -7.05 -8.06 21.07
CA LEU A 58 -7.22 -9.43 21.57
C LEU A 58 -7.51 -9.45 23.08
N ASP A 59 -6.79 -8.65 23.88
CA ASP A 59 -7.05 -8.51 25.32
C ASP A 59 -8.49 -8.04 25.60
N ALA A 60 -9.01 -7.14 24.76
CA ALA A 60 -10.35 -6.61 24.88
C ALA A 60 -11.43 -7.45 24.16
N HIS A 61 -11.04 -8.45 23.38
CA HIS A 61 -11.92 -9.16 22.43
C HIS A 61 -12.72 -8.21 21.54
N GLN A 62 -12.09 -7.13 21.07
CA GLN A 62 -12.71 -6.04 20.31
C GLN A 62 -11.93 -5.74 19.03
N PRO A 63 -12.34 -6.32 17.88
CA PRO A 63 -11.73 -6.02 16.58
C PRO A 63 -11.82 -4.53 16.19
N SER A 64 -12.81 -3.79 16.70
CA SER A 64 -12.99 -2.35 16.45
C SER A 64 -11.82 -1.48 16.93
N ILE A 65 -10.99 -2.01 17.85
CA ILE A 65 -9.72 -1.36 18.25
C ILE A 65 -8.76 -1.31 17.05
N MET A 66 -8.67 -2.39 16.27
CA MET A 66 -7.85 -2.42 15.06
C MET A 66 -8.42 -1.53 13.95
N GLU A 67 -9.74 -1.54 13.77
CA GLU A 67 -10.43 -0.63 12.83
C GLU A 67 -10.11 0.84 13.14
N SER A 68 -10.29 1.26 14.40
CA SER A 68 -10.03 2.64 14.85
C SER A 68 -8.56 3.02 14.69
N TYR A 69 -7.66 2.08 14.99
CA TYR A 69 -6.23 2.25 14.80
C TYR A 69 -5.88 2.51 13.34
N VAL A 70 -6.42 1.70 12.42
CA VAL A 70 -6.14 1.80 10.99
C VAL A 70 -6.63 3.12 10.40
N HIS A 71 -7.84 3.57 10.77
CA HIS A 71 -8.34 4.87 10.32
C HIS A 71 -7.42 6.02 10.73
N SER A 72 -6.96 6.01 11.98
CA SER A 72 -6.02 7.03 12.49
C SER A 72 -4.67 6.95 11.77
N LEU A 73 -4.20 5.74 11.49
CA LEU A 73 -2.91 5.50 10.85
C LEU A 73 -2.90 5.88 9.37
N ARG A 74 -4.00 5.72 8.63
CA ARG A 74 -4.07 6.05 7.20
C ARG A 74 -3.70 7.52 6.96
N ALA A 75 -4.32 8.46 7.68
CA ALA A 75 -4.06 9.89 7.53
C ALA A 75 -2.57 10.23 7.80
N LEU A 76 -2.00 9.64 8.85
CA LEU A 76 -0.58 9.79 9.18
C LEU A 76 0.33 9.27 8.04
N ARG A 77 0.00 8.11 7.47
CA ARG A 77 0.78 7.49 6.39
C ARG A 77 0.72 8.29 5.10
N ILE A 78 -0.45 8.77 4.73
CA ILE A 78 -0.64 9.65 3.56
C ILE A 78 0.21 10.91 3.70
N SER A 79 0.24 11.55 4.89
CA SER A 79 1.10 12.71 5.12
C SER A 79 2.61 12.43 5.00
N ARG A 80 3.03 11.17 5.14
CA ARG A 80 4.41 10.71 4.90
C ARG A 80 4.65 10.24 3.46
N GLY A 81 3.64 10.40 2.59
CA GLY A 81 3.58 9.94 1.21
C GLY A 81 3.77 8.43 1.10
N LEU A 82 3.06 7.71 1.94
CA LEU A 82 2.69 6.30 1.75
C LEU A 82 1.21 6.26 1.37
N SER A 83 0.80 5.16 0.74
CA SER A 83 -0.59 4.99 0.30
C SER A 83 -1.37 4.01 1.16
N THR A 84 -2.68 4.00 1.04
CA THR A 84 -3.55 2.99 1.69
C THR A 84 -3.12 1.56 1.34
N LEU A 85 -2.71 1.28 0.10
CA LEU A 85 -2.20 -0.03 -0.31
C LEU A 85 -0.89 -0.43 0.39
N HIS A 86 -0.01 0.54 0.68
CA HIS A 86 1.18 0.27 1.49
C HIS A 86 0.80 -0.20 2.89
N LEU A 87 -0.19 0.44 3.50
CA LEU A 87 -0.68 0.05 4.81
C LEU A 87 -1.35 -1.34 4.78
N ASP A 88 -2.12 -1.65 3.73
CA ASP A 88 -2.67 -2.99 3.54
C ASP A 88 -1.57 -4.05 3.40
N THR A 89 -0.49 -3.71 2.69
CA THR A 89 0.67 -4.59 2.51
C THR A 89 1.33 -4.89 3.86
N HIS A 90 1.47 -3.92 4.76
CA HIS A 90 1.97 -4.16 6.12
C HIS A 90 1.12 -5.21 6.86
N PHE A 91 -0.21 -5.06 6.85
CA PHE A 91 -1.09 -6.00 7.53
C PHE A 91 -1.15 -7.37 6.86
N LEU A 92 -1.05 -7.43 5.52
CA LEU A 92 -0.92 -8.68 4.78
C LEU A 92 0.35 -9.44 5.18
N ARG A 93 1.50 -8.75 5.27
CA ARG A 93 2.77 -9.38 5.69
C ARG A 93 2.75 -9.78 7.17
N LEU A 94 2.12 -8.98 8.03
CA LEU A 94 1.92 -9.35 9.43
C LEU A 94 1.01 -10.57 9.58
N GLY A 95 -0.05 -10.67 8.77
CA GLY A 95 -0.91 -11.85 8.71
C GLY A 95 -0.12 -13.11 8.32
N ALA A 96 0.71 -13.04 7.28
CA ALA A 96 1.58 -14.15 6.89
C ALA A 96 2.58 -14.53 7.99
N ALA A 97 3.14 -13.54 8.70
CA ALA A 97 4.02 -13.80 9.85
C ALA A 97 3.28 -14.51 10.99
N LEU A 98 2.03 -14.15 11.27
CA LEU A 98 1.18 -14.82 12.25
C LEU A 98 0.86 -16.26 11.85
N GLU A 99 0.56 -16.53 10.58
CA GLU A 99 0.33 -17.90 10.08
C GLU A 99 1.56 -18.77 10.29
N ALA A 100 2.75 -18.26 9.98
CA ALA A 100 4.01 -18.95 10.22
C ALA A 100 4.29 -19.23 11.71
N GLN A 101 3.65 -18.49 12.62
CA GLN A 101 3.72 -18.70 14.07
C GLN A 101 2.60 -19.61 14.61
N GLY A 102 1.75 -20.18 13.74
CA GLY A 102 0.66 -21.09 14.11
C GLY A 102 -0.71 -20.43 14.24
N PHE A 103 -0.83 -19.12 14.00
CA PHE A 103 -2.11 -18.41 13.98
C PHE A 103 -2.68 -18.40 12.56
N GLY A 104 -3.19 -19.55 12.13
CA GLY A 104 -3.73 -19.75 10.78
C GLY A 104 -5.05 -19.01 10.52
N PRO A 105 -5.57 -19.07 9.28
CA PRO A 105 -6.88 -18.51 8.92
C PRO A 105 -8.00 -18.98 9.86
N GLY A 106 -8.91 -18.07 10.21
CA GLY A 106 -10.02 -18.32 11.14
C GLY A 106 -9.65 -18.27 12.63
N THR A 107 -8.38 -18.02 12.97
CA THR A 107 -7.98 -17.70 14.34
C THR A 107 -8.31 -16.24 14.67
N GLU A 108 -8.57 -15.94 15.95
CA GLU A 108 -8.92 -14.59 16.41
C GLU A 108 -7.90 -13.50 15.98
N PRO A 109 -6.57 -13.71 16.02
CA PRO A 109 -5.62 -12.71 15.55
C PRO A 109 -5.76 -12.40 14.06
N GLN A 110 -6.06 -13.42 13.24
CA GLN A 110 -6.33 -13.23 11.81
C GLN A 110 -7.64 -12.51 11.57
N GLU A 111 -8.69 -12.79 12.35
CA GLU A 111 -9.96 -12.07 12.24
C GLU A 111 -9.82 -10.59 12.60
N HIS A 112 -9.05 -10.27 13.65
CA HIS A 112 -8.77 -8.90 14.04
C HIS A 112 -7.97 -8.15 12.97
N LEU A 113 -6.99 -8.80 12.35
CA LEU A 113 -6.29 -8.23 11.19
C LEU A 113 -7.18 -8.10 9.95
N ARG A 114 -8.07 -9.06 9.69
CA ARG A 114 -9.03 -8.98 8.58
C ARG A 114 -9.91 -7.75 8.72
N VAL A 115 -10.46 -7.49 9.91
CA VAL A 115 -11.24 -6.28 10.20
C VAL A 115 -10.40 -5.01 9.99
N ALA A 116 -9.13 -5.00 10.41
CA ALA A 116 -8.22 -3.89 10.16
C ALA A 116 -8.04 -3.61 8.66
N ARG A 117 -7.87 -4.66 7.86
CA ARG A 117 -7.72 -4.55 6.39
C ARG A 117 -9.02 -4.14 5.71
N GLU A 118 -10.17 -4.62 6.18
CA GLU A 118 -11.47 -4.17 5.68
C GLU A 118 -11.74 -2.70 5.97
N ALA A 119 -11.27 -2.19 7.11
CA ALA A 119 -11.30 -0.76 7.44
C ALA A 119 -10.42 0.08 6.49
N LEU A 120 -9.49 -0.54 5.74
CA LEU A 120 -8.74 0.13 4.68
C LEU A 120 -9.58 0.35 3.41
N HIS A 121 -10.81 -0.14 3.34
CA HIS A 121 -11.72 0.23 2.27
C HIS A 121 -12.36 1.59 2.52
N TYR A 122 -12.48 2.38 1.45
CA TYR A 122 -13.22 3.64 1.52
C TYR A 122 -14.72 3.34 1.72
N PRO A 123 -15.41 4.03 2.63
CA PRO A 123 -16.81 3.71 2.90
C PRO A 123 -17.72 4.01 1.70
N SER A 124 -17.44 5.08 0.96
CA SER A 124 -18.22 5.49 -0.21
C SER A 124 -17.45 6.50 -1.09
N GLY A 125 -18.12 7.05 -2.11
CA GLY A 125 -17.60 8.17 -2.90
C GLY A 125 -16.66 7.79 -4.04
N LEU A 126 -15.90 8.78 -4.52
CA LEU A 126 -15.01 8.63 -5.67
C LEU A 126 -13.82 7.71 -5.37
N ALA A 127 -13.22 7.85 -4.18
CA ALA A 127 -12.11 7.02 -3.74
C ALA A 127 -12.50 5.54 -3.66
N ARG A 128 -13.69 5.24 -3.09
CA ARG A 128 -14.23 3.87 -3.06
C ARG A 128 -14.44 3.28 -4.45
N ARG A 129 -15.13 3.99 -5.34
CA ARG A 129 -15.32 3.50 -6.72
C ARG A 129 -14.01 3.23 -7.44
N LEU A 130 -13.01 4.10 -7.26
CA LEU A 130 -11.69 3.89 -7.84
C LEU A 130 -10.97 2.68 -7.23
N GLN A 131 -11.06 2.50 -5.91
CA GLN A 131 -10.50 1.35 -5.20
C GLN A 131 -11.12 0.03 -5.67
N ASP A 132 -12.45 -0.04 -5.79
CA ASP A 132 -13.15 -1.23 -6.26
C ASP A 132 -12.77 -1.59 -7.70
N ASP A 133 -12.60 -0.58 -8.57
CA ASP A 133 -12.25 -0.76 -9.97
C ASP A 133 -10.74 -0.98 -10.21
N ALA A 134 -9.91 -0.79 -9.18
CA ALA A 134 -8.46 -0.78 -9.33
C ALA A 134 -7.88 -2.06 -9.97
N PRO A 135 -8.32 -3.30 -9.62
CA PRO A 135 -7.83 -4.51 -10.27
C PRO A 135 -8.14 -4.57 -11.76
N GLU A 136 -9.35 -4.18 -12.17
CA GLU A 136 -9.76 -4.15 -13.58
C GLU A 136 -8.93 -3.12 -14.36
N LEU A 137 -8.77 -1.92 -13.79
CA LEU A 137 -8.02 -0.83 -14.40
C LEU A 137 -6.53 -1.14 -14.53
N SER A 138 -5.90 -1.70 -13.49
CA SER A 138 -4.49 -2.10 -13.54
C SER A 138 -4.28 -3.19 -14.59
N HIS A 139 -5.14 -4.20 -14.64
CA HIS A 139 -5.06 -5.27 -15.63
C HIS A 139 -5.19 -4.72 -17.06
N ALA A 140 -6.16 -3.84 -17.30
CA ALA A 140 -6.36 -3.21 -18.61
C ALA A 140 -5.16 -2.33 -19.04
N ALA A 141 -4.51 -1.64 -18.10
CA ALA A 141 -3.32 -0.83 -18.38
C ALA A 141 -2.11 -1.73 -18.67
N THR A 142 -1.87 -2.78 -17.89
CA THR A 142 -0.82 -3.78 -18.13
C THR A 142 -0.98 -4.43 -19.50
N ALA A 143 -2.20 -4.83 -19.87
CA ALA A 143 -2.48 -5.47 -21.16
C ALA A 143 -2.10 -4.58 -22.36
N ARG A 144 -2.24 -3.25 -22.23
CA ARG A 144 -1.82 -2.28 -23.25
C ARG A 144 -0.31 -2.07 -23.30
N LEU A 145 0.39 -2.32 -22.19
CA LEU A 145 1.84 -2.20 -22.06
C LEU A 145 2.59 -3.50 -22.33
N ARG A 146 1.88 -4.61 -22.59
CA ARG A 146 2.47 -5.94 -22.73
C ARG A 146 3.61 -6.06 -23.74
N PHE A 147 3.60 -5.24 -24.79
CA PHE A 147 4.61 -5.28 -25.84
C PHE A 147 5.94 -4.62 -25.42
N TYR A 148 5.97 -3.91 -24.30
CA TYR A 148 7.16 -3.27 -23.73
C TYR A 148 7.81 -4.11 -22.63
N LEU A 149 7.26 -5.29 -22.32
CA LEU A 149 7.54 -6.02 -21.09
C LEU A 149 7.85 -7.49 -21.38
N THR A 150 8.65 -8.09 -20.51
CA THR A 150 8.77 -9.54 -20.44
C THR A 150 7.52 -10.14 -19.78
N PRO A 151 7.20 -11.43 -20.00
CA PRO A 151 6.12 -12.10 -19.28
C PRO A 151 6.25 -12.04 -17.75
N GLU A 152 7.49 -12.04 -17.24
CA GLU A 152 7.81 -11.97 -15.80
C GLU A 152 7.52 -10.59 -15.21
N ASP A 153 7.62 -9.53 -16.02
CA ASP A 153 7.35 -8.16 -15.58
C ASP A 153 5.86 -7.79 -15.58
N LEU A 154 5.00 -8.56 -16.26
CA LEU A 154 3.57 -8.24 -16.35
C LEU A 154 2.88 -8.18 -14.97
N PRO A 155 3.02 -9.19 -14.09
CA PRO A 155 2.39 -9.14 -12.77
C PRO A 155 2.97 -8.03 -11.90
N ARG A 156 4.29 -7.82 -11.98
CA ARG A 156 5.01 -6.76 -11.25
C ARG A 156 4.48 -5.38 -11.65
N LEU A 157 4.31 -5.12 -12.95
CA LEU A 157 3.74 -3.85 -13.41
C LEU A 157 2.28 -3.69 -12.99
N GLU A 158 1.49 -4.75 -12.99
CA GLU A 158 0.10 -4.67 -12.53
C GLU A 158 0.03 -4.24 -11.05
N GLU A 159 0.92 -4.75 -10.20
CA GLU A 159 1.08 -4.29 -8.81
C GLU A 159 1.48 -2.82 -8.72
N GLU A 160 2.41 -2.36 -9.55
CA GLU A 160 2.78 -0.94 -9.61
C GLU A 160 1.62 -0.04 -10.01
N LEU A 161 0.80 -0.49 -10.97
CA LEU A 161 -0.38 0.24 -11.44
C LEU A 161 -1.46 0.30 -10.34
N ARG A 162 -1.69 -0.81 -9.62
CA ARG A 162 -2.55 -0.80 -8.42
C ARG A 162 -2.04 0.17 -7.38
N LEU A 163 -0.73 0.26 -7.18
CA LEU A 163 -0.13 1.21 -6.25
C LEU A 163 -0.40 2.67 -6.67
N GLN A 164 -0.25 3.00 -7.95
CA GLN A 164 -0.57 4.35 -8.43
C GLN A 164 -2.06 4.69 -8.25
N LEU A 165 -2.94 3.72 -8.48
CA LEU A 165 -4.38 3.89 -8.27
C LEU A 165 -4.72 4.08 -6.79
N SER A 166 -3.98 3.47 -5.87
CA SER A 166 -4.12 3.72 -4.43
C SER A 166 -3.78 5.17 -4.07
N TYR A 167 -2.67 5.72 -4.58
CA TYR A 167 -2.34 7.14 -4.35
C TYR A 167 -3.40 8.09 -4.91
N LEU A 168 -3.99 7.76 -6.06
CA LEU A 168 -5.10 8.53 -6.62
C LEU A 168 -6.35 8.44 -5.74
N ALA A 169 -6.68 7.27 -5.19
CA ALA A 169 -7.80 7.10 -4.28
C ALA A 169 -7.60 7.91 -2.99
N ASP A 170 -6.40 7.87 -2.42
CA ASP A 170 -6.01 8.63 -1.23
C ASP A 170 -6.13 10.15 -1.47
N ALA A 171 -5.63 10.64 -2.61
CA ALA A 171 -5.74 12.05 -2.98
C ALA A 171 -7.19 12.50 -3.21
N LEU A 172 -8.05 11.61 -3.70
CA LEU A 172 -9.49 11.88 -3.89
C LEU A 172 -10.25 11.92 -2.56
N ASP A 173 -9.95 11.01 -1.63
CA ASP A 173 -10.60 10.94 -0.32
C ASP A 173 -10.27 12.16 0.54
N GLU A 174 -8.98 12.52 0.58
CA GLU A 174 -8.49 13.67 1.33
C GLU A 174 -8.85 15.02 0.66
N GLY A 175 -9.23 15.00 -0.63
CA GLY A 175 -9.42 16.23 -1.42
C GLY A 175 -8.11 16.99 -1.64
N ARG A 176 -6.98 16.29 -1.64
CA ARG A 176 -5.62 16.83 -1.63
C ARG A 176 -4.84 16.36 -2.87
N PRO A 177 -4.98 17.05 -4.03
CA PRO A 177 -4.32 16.66 -5.27
C PRO A 177 -2.78 16.66 -5.16
N GLU A 178 -2.22 17.43 -4.22
CA GLU A 178 -0.79 17.48 -3.96
C GLU A 178 -0.21 16.14 -3.49
N VAL A 179 -1.00 15.28 -2.85
CA VAL A 179 -0.56 13.92 -2.43
C VAL A 179 -0.08 13.10 -3.63
N MET A 180 -0.85 13.14 -4.73
CA MET A 180 -0.46 12.46 -5.96
C MET A 180 0.69 13.18 -6.67
N ALA A 181 0.70 14.51 -6.67
CA ALA A 181 1.75 15.28 -7.33
C ALA A 181 3.12 15.08 -6.67
N ASP A 182 3.18 15.09 -5.35
CA ASP A 182 4.39 14.78 -4.56
C ASP A 182 4.87 13.35 -4.83
N HIS A 183 3.95 12.39 -4.83
CA HIS A 183 4.26 11.01 -5.15
C HIS A 183 4.84 10.89 -6.57
N VAL A 184 4.18 11.44 -7.60
CA VAL A 184 4.66 11.38 -8.98
C VAL A 184 6.05 12.00 -9.13
N ARG A 185 6.30 13.19 -8.55
CA ARG A 185 7.61 13.84 -8.59
C ARG A 185 8.71 12.96 -8.04
N TRP A 186 8.47 12.32 -6.89
CA TRP A 186 9.42 11.40 -6.29
C TRP A 186 9.56 10.10 -7.11
N TYR A 187 8.44 9.52 -7.55
CA TYR A 187 8.41 8.22 -8.22
C TYR A 187 9.10 8.24 -9.58
N VAL A 188 9.09 9.37 -10.29
CA VAL A 188 9.84 9.53 -11.56
C VAL A 188 11.33 9.23 -11.35
N GLY A 189 11.94 9.74 -10.28
CA GLY A 189 13.35 9.49 -9.96
C GLY A 189 13.61 8.08 -9.43
N PHE A 190 12.62 7.48 -8.76
CA PHE A 190 12.69 6.12 -8.23
C PHE A 190 12.47 5.04 -9.31
N TRP A 191 11.67 5.31 -10.33
CA TRP A 191 11.21 4.35 -11.33
C TRP A 191 12.31 3.47 -11.96
N PRO A 192 13.51 3.99 -12.30
CA PRO A 192 14.59 3.14 -12.83
C PRO A 192 14.96 1.96 -11.91
N ARG A 193 14.79 2.11 -10.58
CA ARG A 193 15.05 1.04 -9.60
C ARG A 193 14.04 -0.10 -9.64
N ARG A 194 12.87 0.08 -10.26
CA ARG A 194 11.88 -0.99 -10.46
C ARG A 194 12.31 -1.99 -11.54
N GLY A 195 13.20 -1.58 -12.45
CA GLY A 195 13.81 -2.50 -13.42
C GLY A 195 12.93 -2.88 -14.62
N PHE A 196 11.95 -2.05 -15.01
CA PHE A 196 11.13 -2.27 -16.23
C PHE A 196 11.82 -1.86 -17.55
N GLY A 197 13.16 -1.93 -17.58
CA GLY A 197 13.96 -1.57 -18.75
C GLY A 197 13.71 -0.15 -19.26
N LEU A 198 13.31 -0.04 -20.52
CA LEU A 198 13.08 1.25 -21.22
C LEU A 198 11.67 1.81 -21.05
N LEU A 199 10.77 1.10 -20.35
CA LEU A 199 9.43 1.62 -20.10
C LEU A 199 9.53 2.85 -19.19
N ALA A 200 9.23 4.04 -19.72
CA ALA A 200 9.23 5.27 -18.93
C ALA A 200 8.00 5.35 -18.01
N PHE A 201 8.16 5.90 -16.79
CA PHE A 201 7.04 6.07 -15.86
C PHE A 201 5.94 6.98 -16.43
N THR A 202 6.30 8.00 -17.19
CA THR A 202 5.33 8.88 -17.87
C THR A 202 4.44 8.12 -18.86
N THR A 203 4.97 7.09 -19.52
CA THR A 203 4.19 6.18 -20.37
C THR A 203 3.18 5.40 -19.54
N VAL A 204 3.59 4.90 -18.37
CA VAL A 204 2.72 4.20 -17.41
C VAL A 204 1.57 5.10 -16.94
N LEU A 205 1.88 6.35 -16.54
CA LEU A 205 0.86 7.33 -16.15
C LEU A 205 -0.07 7.68 -17.31
N GLY A 206 0.46 7.79 -18.54
CA GLY A 206 -0.33 7.99 -19.75
C GLY A 206 -1.33 6.85 -19.99
N MET A 207 -0.93 5.60 -19.75
CA MET A 207 -1.82 4.45 -19.86
C MET A 207 -2.87 4.40 -18.76
N LEU A 208 -2.51 4.74 -17.52
CA LEU A 208 -3.48 4.91 -16.43
C LEU A 208 -4.54 5.96 -16.78
N LYS A 209 -4.11 7.13 -17.26
CA LYS A 209 -5.02 8.19 -17.73
C LYS A 209 -5.97 7.71 -18.83
N ALA A 210 -5.48 6.85 -19.72
CA ALA A 210 -6.28 6.26 -20.80
C ALA A 210 -7.32 5.26 -20.28
N VAL A 211 -6.97 4.35 -19.35
CA VAL A 211 -7.94 3.38 -18.77
C VAL A 211 -8.96 4.03 -17.85
N LEU A 212 -8.59 5.10 -17.12
CA LEU A 212 -9.53 5.82 -16.26
C LEU A 212 -10.71 6.40 -17.05
N ALA A 213 -10.47 6.76 -18.32
CA ALA A 213 -11.48 7.15 -19.32
C ALA A 213 -12.58 8.07 -18.75
N SER A 214 -13.83 7.90 -19.20
CA SER A 214 -15.00 8.60 -18.68
C SER A 214 -15.56 8.00 -17.39
N ARG A 215 -15.09 6.80 -16.99
CA ARG A 215 -15.56 6.09 -15.77
C ARG A 215 -15.06 6.78 -14.50
N HIS A 216 -13.87 7.39 -14.56
CA HIS A 216 -13.23 8.08 -13.43
C HIS A 216 -12.70 9.48 -13.82
N PRO A 217 -13.57 10.44 -14.17
CA PRO A 217 -13.15 11.71 -14.73
C PRO A 217 -12.35 12.58 -13.73
N GLN A 218 -12.70 12.54 -12.44
CA GLN A 218 -11.97 13.26 -11.39
C GLN A 218 -10.58 12.67 -11.16
N ALA A 219 -10.46 11.34 -11.08
CA ALA A 219 -9.15 10.68 -10.95
C ALA A 219 -8.26 10.97 -12.16
N ARG A 220 -8.85 10.93 -13.37
CA ARG A 220 -8.17 11.26 -14.62
C ARG A 220 -7.68 12.72 -14.65
N LEU A 221 -8.49 13.65 -14.16
CA LEU A 221 -8.12 15.07 -14.05
C LEU A 221 -6.96 15.25 -13.07
N LEU A 222 -7.08 14.67 -11.87
CA LEU A 222 -6.06 14.72 -10.82
C LEU A 222 -4.72 14.15 -11.33
N LEU A 223 -4.76 13.00 -11.99
CA LEU A 223 -3.56 12.42 -12.62
C LEU A 223 -2.96 13.33 -13.70
N ALA A 224 -3.80 14.01 -14.49
CA ALA A 224 -3.33 14.93 -15.52
C ALA A 224 -2.64 16.18 -14.95
N THR A 225 -3.04 16.63 -13.76
CA THR A 225 -2.44 17.77 -13.07
C THR A 225 -1.26 17.39 -12.16
N ALA A 226 -1.17 16.13 -11.75
CA ALA A 226 -0.07 15.61 -10.93
C ALA A 226 1.22 15.32 -11.74
N GLY A 227 1.09 15.17 -13.06
CA GLY A 227 2.22 14.92 -13.95
C GLY A 227 3.17 16.11 -14.02
N VAL A 228 4.47 15.81 -14.01
CA VAL A 228 5.52 16.76 -14.39
C VAL A 228 5.17 17.33 -15.76
N SER A 229 5.28 18.65 -15.96
CA SER A 229 5.13 19.22 -17.30
C SER A 229 6.04 18.42 -18.25
N TRP A 230 5.51 17.98 -19.39
CA TRP A 230 6.31 17.27 -20.41
C TRP A 230 7.55 18.07 -20.86
N GLU A 231 7.61 19.35 -20.51
CA GLU A 231 8.73 20.27 -20.77
C GLU A 231 9.83 20.23 -19.69
N GLU A 232 9.53 19.84 -18.45
CA GLU A 232 10.50 19.90 -17.33
C GLU A 232 11.43 18.68 -17.26
N THR A 233 11.12 17.58 -17.94
CA THR A 233 11.98 16.38 -17.98
C THR A 233 13.06 16.40 -19.08
N ARG A 234 13.31 17.56 -19.70
CA ARG A 234 14.36 17.77 -20.73
C ARG A 234 15.50 18.69 -20.28
N SER A 235 15.61 19.01 -18.98
CA SER A 235 16.72 19.80 -18.44
C SER A 235 17.86 18.92 -17.95
#